data_AF-A0A2J6HVH1-F1
#
_entry.id   AF-A0A2J6HVH1-F1
#
_cell.length_a   1.000
_cell.length_b   1.000
_cell.length_c   1.000
_cell.angle_alpha   90.00
_cell.angle_beta   90.00
_cell.angle_gamma   90.00
#
_symmetry.space_group_name_H-M   'P 1'
#
loop_
_entity.id
_entity.type
_entity.pdbx_description
1 polymer ?
#
loop_
_entity_poly.entity_id
_entity_poly.type
_entity_poly.pdbx_seq_one_letter_code
_entity_poly.pdbx_strand_id
1 'polypeptide(L)'
;MAEFDNDKSGRKNEIYSIPIRAGKRTYFFDIKATRSNEYYLTITESKRRFNNENGKFFYEKHKLFLYKEDFEKFANGLNDAVHFIKTGEKPVITEVREDMNAGEETLDSKVFTDENISLDVSFEDLETSED
;
A
#
# COMPACT_ATOMS: atom_id res chain seq x y z
N MET A 1 14.26 -31.26 0.95
CA MET A 1 12.87 -30.89 1.28
C MET A 1 12.83 -29.38 1.49
N ALA A 2 12.46 -28.62 0.47
CA ALA A 2 12.07 -27.20 0.56
C ALA A 2 11.42 -26.83 -0.78
N GLU A 3 10.09 -26.87 -0.73
CA GLU A 3 9.07 -26.24 -1.56
C GLU A 3 9.50 -25.60 -2.90
N PHE A 4 9.27 -26.33 -4.00
CA PHE A 4 9.15 -25.73 -5.33
C PHE A 4 7.67 -25.55 -5.67
N ASP A 5 7.24 -24.30 -5.57
CA ASP A 5 6.33 -23.58 -6.47
C ASP A 5 4.93 -24.18 -6.73
N ASN A 6 4.02 -23.82 -5.82
CA ASN A 6 2.58 -23.74 -6.07
C ASN A 6 2.20 -22.53 -7.00
N ASP A 7 3.09 -22.12 -7.92
CA ASP A 7 2.95 -20.89 -8.73
C ASP A 7 2.01 -21.04 -9.94
N LYS A 8 1.65 -22.28 -10.32
CA LYS A 8 0.70 -22.52 -11.44
C LYS A 8 -0.76 -22.21 -11.10
N SER A 9 -1.12 -22.20 -9.81
CA SER A 9 -2.48 -21.86 -9.35
C SER A 9 -2.72 -20.35 -9.36
N GLY A 10 -1.69 -19.55 -9.05
CA GLY A 10 -1.80 -18.09 -8.89
C GLY A 10 -2.03 -17.31 -10.18
N ARG A 11 -1.56 -17.80 -11.34
CA ARG A 11 -1.76 -17.15 -12.64
C ARG A 11 -3.17 -17.28 -13.19
N LYS A 12 -3.98 -18.22 -12.70
CA LYS A 12 -5.35 -18.44 -13.25
C LYS A 12 -6.28 -17.24 -13.05
N ASN A 13 -5.99 -16.39 -12.07
CA ASN A 13 -6.82 -15.23 -11.73
C ASN A 13 -6.11 -13.90 -12.01
N GLU A 14 -4.94 -13.94 -12.66
CA GLU A 14 -4.18 -12.76 -13.04
C GLU A 14 -4.72 -12.22 -14.36
N ILE A 15 -5.30 -11.03 -14.31
CA ILE A 15 -5.95 -10.39 -15.46
C ILE A 15 -4.94 -9.53 -16.20
N TYR A 16 -4.12 -8.80 -15.44
CA TYR A 16 -3.15 -7.87 -15.98
C TYR A 16 -1.98 -7.73 -15.02
N SER A 17 -0.76 -7.56 -15.55
CA SER A 17 0.43 -7.31 -14.75
C SER A 17 1.32 -6.28 -15.43
N ILE A 18 1.79 -5.31 -14.64
CA ILE A 18 2.70 -4.25 -15.08
C ILE A 18 4.03 -4.38 -14.33
N PRO A 19 5.12 -4.77 -15.02
CA PRO A 19 6.46 -4.75 -14.44
C PRO A 19 7.10 -3.37 -14.59
N ILE A 20 7.57 -2.80 -13.48
CA ILE A 20 8.26 -1.49 -13.42
C ILE A 20 9.68 -1.72 -12.89
N ARG A 21 10.70 -1.49 -13.73
CA ARG A 21 12.11 -1.65 -13.36
C ARG A 21 12.67 -0.35 -12.79
N ALA A 22 13.29 -0.43 -11.62
CA ALA A 22 13.89 0.69 -10.90
C ALA A 22 15.26 0.29 -10.32
N GLY A 23 16.28 0.23 -11.18
CA GLY A 23 17.64 -0.15 -10.78
C GLY A 23 17.71 -1.58 -10.22
N LYS A 24 18.04 -1.72 -8.93
CA LYS A 24 18.12 -3.02 -8.22
C LYS A 24 16.75 -3.54 -7.75
N ARG A 25 15.69 -2.76 -7.89
CA ARG A 25 14.31 -3.10 -7.51
C ARG A 25 13.47 -3.27 -8.78
N THR A 26 12.53 -4.20 -8.73
CA THR A 26 11.47 -4.34 -9.74
C THR A 26 10.13 -4.38 -9.01
N TYR A 27 9.21 -3.51 -9.40
CA TYR A 27 7.85 -3.51 -8.90
C TYR A 27 6.95 -4.26 -9.88
N PHE A 28 5.99 -5.01 -9.37
CA PHE A 28 4.98 -5.72 -10.15
C PHE A 28 3.62 -5.29 -9.62
N PHE A 29 2.81 -4.70 -10.49
CA PHE A 29 1.43 -4.32 -10.20
C PHE A 29 0.53 -5.34 -10.89
N ASP A 30 0.01 -6.30 -10.12
CA ASP A 30 -0.81 -7.39 -10.65
C ASP A 30 -2.28 -7.14 -10.31
N ILE A 31 -3.13 -7.02 -11.32
CA ILE A 31 -4.58 -6.91 -11.18
C ILE A 31 -5.15 -8.33 -11.22
N LYS A 32 -5.86 -8.71 -10.16
CA LYS A 32 -6.43 -10.06 -9.99
C LYS A 32 -7.90 -9.98 -9.68
N ALA A 33 -8.64 -11.03 -10.06
CA ALA A 33 -10.03 -11.21 -9.65
C ALA A 33 -10.17 -12.20 -8.48
N THR A 34 -11.07 -11.89 -7.56
CA THR A 34 -11.60 -12.82 -6.58
C THR A 34 -12.56 -13.82 -7.25
N ARG A 35 -13.04 -14.81 -6.48
CA ARG A 35 -14.10 -15.72 -6.95
C ARG A 35 -15.43 -15.00 -7.21
N SER A 36 -15.69 -13.88 -6.52
CA SER A 36 -16.84 -13.00 -6.73
C SER A 36 -16.68 -12.06 -7.95
N ASN A 37 -15.59 -12.21 -8.72
CA ASN A 37 -15.28 -11.36 -9.87
C ASN A 37 -15.02 -9.88 -9.50
N GLU A 38 -14.57 -9.63 -8.27
CA GLU A 38 -14.12 -8.32 -7.81
C GLU A 38 -12.62 -8.19 -8.01
N TYR A 39 -12.17 -7.01 -8.41
CA TYR A 39 -10.76 -6.76 -8.68
C TYR A 39 -10.03 -6.29 -7.42
N TYR A 40 -8.82 -6.82 -7.23
CA TYR A 40 -7.88 -6.36 -6.23
C TYR A 40 -6.48 -6.25 -6.87
N LEU A 41 -5.65 -5.41 -6.28
CA LEU A 41 -4.29 -5.14 -6.74
C LEU A 41 -3.30 -5.84 -5.81
N THR A 42 -2.34 -6.57 -6.39
CA THR A 42 -1.15 -7.02 -5.68
C THR A 42 0.03 -6.16 -6.12
N ILE A 43 0.66 -5.47 -5.18
CA ILE A 43 1.89 -4.71 -5.41
C ILE A 43 3.03 -5.53 -4.84
N THR A 44 3.93 -6.01 -5.70
CA THR A 44 5.13 -6.73 -5.26
C THR A 44 6.37 -5.94 -5.59
N GLU A 45 7.17 -5.62 -4.58
CA GLU A 45 8.55 -5.17 -4.76
C GLU A 45 9.48 -6.38 -4.71
N SER A 46 10.35 -6.54 -5.71
CA SER A 46 11.44 -7.50 -5.73
C SER A 46 12.78 -6.77 -5.75
N LYS A 47 13.55 -6.89 -4.68
CA LYS A 47 14.86 -6.26 -4.51
C LYS A 47 15.98 -7.28 -4.63
N ARG A 48 16.90 -7.06 -5.56
CA ARG A 48 18.09 -7.91 -5.69
C ARG A 48 19.06 -7.62 -4.54
N ARG A 49 19.35 -8.65 -3.74
CA ARG A 49 20.30 -8.63 -2.62
C ARG A 49 21.45 -9.59 -2.88
N PHE A 50 22.58 -9.31 -2.24
CA PHE A 50 23.74 -10.17 -2.23
C PHE A 50 23.88 -10.71 -0.81
N ASN A 51 23.97 -12.03 -0.67
CA ASN A 51 24.25 -12.68 0.59
C ASN A 51 25.77 -12.80 0.72
N ASN A 52 26.35 -12.12 1.72
CA ASN A 52 27.79 -12.10 1.97
C ASN A 52 28.34 -13.44 2.48
N GLU A 53 27.52 -14.23 3.18
CA GLU A 53 27.93 -15.51 3.78
C GLU A 53 28.05 -16.59 2.71
N ASN A 54 27.09 -16.62 1.78
CA ASN A 54 27.00 -17.65 0.75
C ASN A 54 27.51 -17.19 -0.62
N GLY A 55 27.91 -15.91 -0.76
CA GLY A 55 28.37 -15.30 -2.00
C GLY A 55 27.34 -15.29 -3.14
N LYS A 56 26.04 -15.46 -2.82
CA LYS A 56 24.96 -15.65 -3.81
C LYS A 56 24.00 -14.47 -3.82
N PHE A 57 23.49 -14.16 -5.01
CA PHE A 57 22.40 -13.21 -5.15
C PHE A 57 21.06 -13.88 -4.85
N PHE A 58 20.16 -13.14 -4.20
CA PHE A 58 18.78 -13.54 -3.97
C PHE A 58 17.85 -12.33 -4.18
N TYR A 59 16.55 -12.59 -4.24
CA TYR A 59 15.53 -11.55 -4.39
C TYR A 59 14.67 -11.51 -3.13
N GLU A 60 14.74 -10.38 -2.43
CA GLU A 60 13.88 -10.06 -1.30
C GLU A 60 12.56 -9.51 -1.86
N LYS A 61 11.42 -10.13 -1.50
CA LYS A 61 10.11 -9.74 -1.99
C LYS A 61 9.27 -9.12 -0.87
N HIS A 62 8.77 -7.91 -1.09
CA HIS A 62 7.72 -7.31 -0.25
C HIS A 62 6.43 -7.31 -1.06
N LYS A 63 5.33 -7.76 -0.46
CA LYS A 63 4.04 -7.89 -1.14
C LYS A 63 2.97 -7.18 -0.33
N LEU A 64 2.21 -6.34 -1.01
CA LEU A 64 1.02 -5.66 -0.50
C LEU A 64 -0.19 -6.12 -1.30
N PHE A 65 -1.31 -6.33 -0.61
CA PHE A 65 -2.61 -6.53 -1.21
C PHE A 65 -3.45 -5.29 -0.95
N LEU A 66 -4.09 -4.78 -2.00
CA LEU A 66 -4.97 -3.63 -1.92
C LEU A 66 -6.31 -4.03 -2.51
N TYR A 67 -7.37 -3.85 -1.73
CA TYR A 67 -8.73 -4.17 -2.12
C TYR A 67 -9.45 -2.91 -2.62
N LYS A 68 -10.57 -3.12 -3.33
CA LYS A 68 -11.25 -2.08 -4.12
C LYS A 68 -11.70 -0.89 -3.28
N GLU A 69 -12.16 -1.17 -2.07
CA GLU A 69 -12.63 -0.21 -1.07
C GLU A 69 -11.55 0.80 -0.66
N ASP A 70 -10.28 0.41 -0.72
CA ASP A 70 -9.15 1.23 -0.26
C ASP A 70 -8.43 1.95 -1.41
N PHE A 71 -8.78 1.69 -2.67
CA PHE A 71 -8.06 2.20 -3.84
C PHE A 71 -7.89 3.72 -3.83
N GLU A 72 -8.98 4.45 -3.56
CA GLU A 72 -8.97 5.90 -3.60
C GLU A 72 -8.17 6.49 -2.43
N LYS A 73 -8.42 6.01 -1.20
CA LYS A 73 -7.69 6.44 0.00
C LYS A 73 -6.18 6.18 -0.14
N PHE A 74 -5.81 5.00 -0.63
CA PHE A 74 -4.42 4.64 -0.85
C PHE A 74 -3.75 5.48 -1.95
N ALA A 75 -4.43 5.67 -3.09
CA ALA A 75 -3.89 6.44 -4.21
C ALA A 75 -3.67 7.92 -3.83
N ASN A 76 -4.62 8.52 -3.12
CA ASN A 76 -4.51 9.89 -2.64
C ASN A 76 -3.34 10.03 -1.65
N GLY A 77 -3.27 9.16 -0.62
CA GLY A 77 -2.17 9.18 0.34
C GLY A 77 -0.80 8.95 -0.30
N LEU A 78 -0.71 8.06 -1.29
CA LEU A 78 0.53 7.85 -2.05
C LEU A 78 0.92 9.09 -2.87
N ASN A 79 -0.04 9.72 -3.54
CA ASN A 79 0.20 10.92 -4.34
C ASN A 79 0.65 12.10 -3.45
N ASP A 80 0.01 12.26 -2.29
CA ASP A 80 0.33 13.28 -1.30
C ASP A 80 1.75 13.11 -0.74
N ALA A 81 2.12 11.87 -0.36
CA ALA A 81 3.47 11.56 0.09
C ALA A 81 4.51 11.84 -1.00
N VAL A 82 4.22 11.45 -2.25
CA VAL A 82 5.11 11.73 -3.40
C VAL A 82 5.20 13.24 -3.70
N HIS A 83 4.09 13.98 -3.54
CA HIS A 83 4.07 15.42 -3.71
C HIS A 83 4.98 16.10 -2.68
N PHE A 84 4.80 15.78 -1.40
CA PHE A 84 5.64 16.32 -0.32
C PHE A 84 7.13 16.04 -0.58
N ILE A 85 7.49 14.83 -1.02
CA ILE A 85 8.88 14.49 -1.35
C ILE A 85 9.45 15.38 -2.49
N LYS A 86 8.60 15.79 -3.44
CA LYS A 86 9.03 16.60 -4.60
C LYS A 86 9.10 18.09 -4.31
N THR A 87 8.16 18.62 -3.52
CA THR A 87 7.98 20.08 -3.32
C THR A 87 8.44 20.54 -1.94
N GLY A 88 8.45 19.65 -0.94
CA GLY A 88 8.61 20.00 0.48
C GLY A 88 7.36 20.59 1.13
N GLU A 89 6.26 20.71 0.38
CA GLU A 89 5.00 21.28 0.86
C GLU A 89 4.06 20.18 1.33
N LYS A 90 3.54 20.29 2.56
CA LYS A 90 2.51 19.38 3.05
C LYS A 90 1.22 19.63 2.24
N PRO A 91 0.68 18.63 1.53
CA PRO A 91 -0.59 18.80 0.83
C PRO A 91 -1.69 19.13 1.85
N VAL A 92 -2.60 20.03 1.47
CA VAL A 92 -3.75 20.38 2.30
C VAL A 92 -4.72 19.21 2.28
N ILE A 93 -4.59 18.32 3.25
CA ILE A 93 -5.48 17.17 3.40
C ILE A 93 -6.84 17.71 3.81
N THR A 94 -7.79 17.72 2.87
CA THR A 94 -9.19 17.95 3.21
C THR A 94 -9.72 16.59 3.63
N GLU A 95 -9.75 16.31 4.94
CA GLU A 95 -10.47 15.14 5.44
C GLU A 95 -11.95 15.32 5.10
N VAL A 96 -12.38 14.77 3.98
CA VAL A 96 -13.80 14.62 3.69
C VAL A 96 -14.28 13.54 4.64
N ARG A 97 -14.82 13.95 5.79
CA ARG A 97 -15.56 13.06 6.67
C ARG A 97 -16.74 12.54 5.86
N GLU A 98 -16.74 11.26 5.54
CA GLU A 98 -17.91 10.57 4.98
C GLU A 98 -18.97 10.40 6.08
N ASP A 99 -19.49 11.52 6.58
CA ASP A 99 -20.66 11.53 7.42
C ASP A 99 -21.89 11.39 6.51
N MET A 100 -22.36 10.15 6.36
CA MET A 100 -23.68 9.88 5.79
C MET A 100 -24.76 10.51 6.69
N ASN A 101 -25.19 11.74 6.40
CA ASN A 101 -26.56 12.17 6.67
C ASN A 101 -26.96 13.42 5.87
N ALA A 102 -28.23 13.42 5.46
CA ALA A 102 -28.83 14.35 4.52
C ALA A 102 -28.90 15.81 5.01
N GLY A 103 -28.78 16.77 4.08
CA GLY A 103 -29.22 18.16 4.22
C GLY A 103 -28.21 19.19 3.72
N GLU A 104 -28.61 19.99 2.74
CA GLU A 104 -27.87 21.20 2.30
C GLU A 104 -27.57 22.13 3.50
N GLU A 105 -26.33 22.61 3.65
CA GLU A 105 -25.98 24.04 3.64
C GLU A 105 -24.49 24.32 3.96
N THR A 106 -23.90 25.18 3.13
CA THR A 106 -22.77 26.12 3.36
C THR A 106 -21.34 25.62 3.56
N LEU A 107 -20.48 26.06 2.63
CA LEU A 107 -19.02 26.05 2.69
C LEU A 107 -18.52 26.99 3.78
N ASP A 108 -17.94 26.44 4.85
CA ASP A 108 -17.08 27.21 5.77
C ASP A 108 -15.72 26.50 5.86
N SER A 109 -14.73 27.03 5.12
CA SER A 109 -13.37 26.50 5.09
C SER A 109 -12.63 26.91 6.37
N LYS A 110 -12.73 26.11 7.43
CA LYS A 110 -11.83 26.25 8.59
C LYS A 110 -10.47 25.67 8.27
N VAL A 111 -9.50 26.56 8.04
CA VAL A 111 -8.08 26.25 7.96
C VAL A 111 -7.58 25.91 9.37
N PHE A 112 -7.16 24.66 9.58
CA PHE A 112 -6.47 24.24 10.81
C PHE A 112 -4.96 24.27 10.57
N THR A 113 -4.24 25.10 11.33
CA THR A 113 -2.77 25.09 11.38
C THR A 113 -2.28 24.09 12.42
N ASP A 114 -1.30 23.30 12.04
CA ASP A 114 -1.00 21.98 12.59
C ASP A 114 0.08 22.05 13.69
N GLU A 115 -0.32 22.36 14.94
CA GLU A 115 0.53 22.21 16.14
C GLU A 115 0.17 21.00 17.03
N ASN A 116 -0.83 20.17 16.68
CA ASN A 116 -1.36 19.15 17.60
C ASN A 116 -1.47 17.71 17.07
N ILE A 117 -0.72 17.32 16.03
CA ILE A 117 -0.64 15.91 15.63
C ILE A 117 0.75 15.35 15.95
N SER A 118 1.01 15.08 17.24
CA SER A 118 1.95 14.03 17.63
C SER A 118 1.16 12.74 17.80
N LEU A 119 1.13 11.90 16.76
CA LEU A 119 0.70 10.51 16.86
C LEU A 119 1.81 9.72 17.57
N ASP A 120 1.77 9.74 18.90
CA ASP A 120 2.51 8.81 19.74
C ASP A 120 1.81 7.45 19.67
N VAL A 121 2.23 6.61 18.74
CA VAL A 121 1.74 5.23 18.60
C VAL A 121 2.60 4.36 19.50
N SER A 122 2.17 4.15 20.76
CA SER A 122 2.84 3.23 21.67
C SER A 122 2.61 1.78 21.25
N PHE A 123 3.71 1.05 21.07
CA PHE A 123 3.78 -0.31 20.56
C PHE A 123 3.65 -1.39 21.66
N GLU A 124 2.97 -1.07 22.77
CA GLU A 124 2.89 -1.94 23.96
C GLU A 124 1.70 -2.92 23.93
N ASP A 125 0.70 -2.72 23.07
CA ASP A 125 -0.60 -3.44 23.16
C ASP A 125 -0.70 -4.71 22.29
N LEU A 126 0.43 -5.21 21.77
CA LEU A 126 0.45 -6.39 20.87
C LEU A 126 1.03 -7.67 21.48
N GLU A 127 1.23 -7.72 22.81
CA GLU A 127 1.52 -8.97 23.50
C GLU A 127 0.50 -9.25 24.61
N THR A 128 -0.29 -10.30 24.38
CA THR A 128 -0.71 -11.38 25.31
C THR A 128 -2.21 -11.69 25.27
N SER A 129 -2.51 -12.83 24.65
CA SER A 129 -3.28 -13.87 25.35
C SER A 129 -2.98 -15.21 24.70
N GLU A 130 -1.96 -15.91 25.22
CA GLU A 130 -1.93 -17.37 25.20
C GLU A 130 -2.92 -17.85 26.27
N ASP A 131 -4.02 -18.47 25.84
CA ASP A 131 -4.54 -19.78 26.29
C ASP A 131 -5.89 -20.08 25.61
#